data_AF-A0A6D2L2Z5-F1
#
_entry.id   AF-A0A6D2L2Z5-F1
#
_cell.length_a   1.000
_cell.length_b   1.000
_cell.length_c   1.000
_cell.angle_alpha   90.00
_cell.angle_beta   90.00
_cell.angle_gamma   90.00
#
_symmetry.space_group_name_H-M   'P 1'
#
loop_
_entity.id
_entity.type
_entity.pdbx_description
1 polymer ?
#
loop_
_entity_poly.entity_id
_entity_poly.type
_entity_poly.pdbx_seq_one_letter_code
_entity_poly.pdbx_strand_id
1 'polypeptide(L)'
;MGGYVCGGAGRSGQTIMVALVLMVGSFYAGSLFGNNQPLYISQASSQSATLSKFANKIELTHRTTPLIIPETGINVCPLKFNEYTPCHNATYVHQLHIPRSRLSRREELERHCPPLEQRLFCLIPPPKDYRLPIRWPTSRDYVWRSNVNHTHLAQLGQNWVHEHGRFWWFPGGGTHFKHGASEYIQRLGNMMTNETGDLRSAGVVQVLDVGCGVASFAAYLLSLGIQTMSFAPKDSHENQIQFALERGIGSMISAFATKQLPYPSASFDMVHCSRCRVDWHANDGILLKEVHRLLRNDGYFVYSSPPAYRKDKEYPMIWDKLVNLTTTMCWKLVSREVQTAIWMKEENEVCLRKNAELKLVSLCDVEDVLKPSWNVPLKDCVQVSGHSEERHSSLAERLSMYPATLRNTGIGEDEYMSDAIFWREQVSHYWRLMNVNETQVRNVMDMNAFVGGFAAAMSLYPVWVMNVVPATMNDTLSGVFERGLNGAFHDWCEPFSTYPRTYDLVHSDHVFSHYQSHGDGCLLEDIMLEMDRIIRPQGFVIIRDEESITSRIRDLAPKFLWEVQTHQLENKYNKTETVLFCRKRFWAII
;
A
#
# COMPACT_ATOMS: atom_id res chain seq x y z
N MET A 1 32.72 -44.93 63.16
CA MET A 1 32.95 -43.48 63.30
C MET A 1 31.94 -42.76 62.42
N GLY A 2 31.13 -41.89 63.03
CA GLY A 2 30.57 -40.69 62.40
C GLY A 2 29.34 -40.82 61.48
N GLY A 3 28.15 -40.51 62.04
CA GLY A 3 27.43 -39.31 61.60
C GLY A 3 26.21 -39.44 60.67
N TYR A 4 25.03 -39.37 61.28
CA TYR A 4 23.73 -39.02 60.69
C TYR A 4 23.75 -37.71 59.88
N VAL A 5 22.85 -37.55 58.88
CA VAL A 5 21.74 -36.57 58.87
C VAL A 5 20.80 -36.90 57.68
N CYS A 6 19.56 -37.29 57.99
CA CYS A 6 18.41 -37.18 57.10
C CYS A 6 17.86 -35.75 57.18
N GLY A 7 17.85 -35.02 56.07
CA GLY A 7 17.41 -33.62 56.02
C GLY A 7 16.45 -33.34 54.86
N GLY A 8 15.16 -33.32 55.15
CA GLY A 8 14.27 -32.21 54.78
C GLY A 8 13.89 -31.98 53.31
N ALA A 9 13.40 -32.98 52.58
CA ALA A 9 12.63 -32.76 51.35
C ALA A 9 11.16 -32.38 51.63
N GLY A 10 10.94 -31.30 52.37
CA GLY A 10 9.58 -30.87 52.77
C GLY A 10 9.29 -29.37 52.65
N ARG A 11 10.33 -28.52 52.59
CA ARG A 11 10.14 -27.05 52.62
C ARG A 11 10.15 -26.36 51.25
N SER A 12 10.75 -26.96 50.23
CA SER A 12 10.86 -26.35 48.89
C SER A 12 9.58 -26.49 48.06
N GLY A 13 8.91 -27.65 48.12
CA GLY A 13 7.63 -27.85 47.45
C GLY A 13 6.48 -27.01 48.04
N GLN A 14 6.48 -26.81 49.37
CA GLN A 14 5.49 -25.96 50.04
C GLN A 14 5.68 -24.47 49.72
N THR A 15 6.90 -23.98 49.60
CA THR A 15 7.14 -22.56 49.22
C THR A 15 6.76 -22.29 47.78
N ILE A 16 6.98 -23.23 46.86
CA ILE A 16 6.56 -23.11 45.45
C ILE A 16 5.03 -23.18 45.32
N MET A 17 4.36 -24.08 46.04
CA MET A 17 2.89 -24.14 46.07
C MET A 17 2.27 -22.88 46.69
N VAL A 18 2.83 -22.35 47.78
CA VAL A 18 2.36 -21.10 48.40
C VAL A 18 2.57 -19.90 47.47
N ALA A 19 3.68 -19.85 46.74
CA ALA A 19 3.92 -18.80 45.74
C ALA A 19 2.93 -18.87 44.56
N LEU A 20 2.62 -20.07 44.08
CA LEU A 20 1.62 -20.29 43.03
C LEU A 20 0.20 -19.94 43.51
N VAL A 21 -0.17 -20.33 44.74
CA VAL A 21 -1.47 -19.99 45.34
C VAL A 21 -1.57 -18.48 45.62
N LEU A 22 -0.48 -17.81 46.01
CA LEU A 22 -0.45 -16.35 46.16
C LEU A 22 -0.52 -15.63 44.81
N MET A 23 0.14 -16.12 43.76
CA MET A 23 0.03 -15.53 42.41
C MET A 23 -1.38 -15.70 41.82
N VAL A 24 -1.97 -16.88 41.96
CA VAL A 24 -3.36 -17.14 41.53
C VAL A 24 -4.34 -16.35 42.39
N GLY A 25 -4.14 -16.29 43.71
CA GLY A 25 -4.94 -15.48 44.63
C GLY A 25 -4.86 -13.98 44.33
N SER A 26 -3.69 -13.48 43.95
CA SER A 26 -3.50 -12.07 43.54
C SER A 26 -4.19 -11.77 42.20
N PHE A 27 -4.15 -12.71 41.26
CA PHE A 27 -4.83 -12.59 39.97
C PHE A 27 -6.37 -12.56 40.13
N TYR A 28 -6.91 -13.41 41.01
CA TYR A 28 -8.35 -13.46 41.25
C TYR A 28 -8.85 -12.36 42.21
N ALA A 29 -8.06 -11.93 43.20
CA ALA A 29 -8.41 -10.78 44.06
C ALA A 29 -8.44 -9.46 43.29
N GLY A 30 -7.56 -9.30 42.27
CA GLY A 30 -7.63 -8.18 41.32
C GLY A 30 -8.90 -8.17 40.47
N SER A 31 -9.55 -9.32 40.28
CA SER A 31 -10.83 -9.43 39.57
C SER A 31 -12.07 -9.30 40.49
N LEU A 32 -11.94 -9.67 41.77
CA LEU A 32 -13.07 -9.75 42.72
C LEU A 32 -13.31 -8.45 43.50
N PHE A 33 -12.30 -7.59 43.65
CA PHE A 33 -12.46 -6.25 44.27
C PHE A 33 -12.40 -5.09 43.28
N GLY A 34 -12.28 -5.37 41.98
CA GLY A 34 -12.40 -4.38 40.92
C GLY A 34 -13.86 -4.11 40.54
N ASN A 35 -14.66 -3.58 41.47
CA ASN A 35 -16.06 -3.26 41.16
C ASN A 35 -16.17 -1.90 40.45
N ASN A 36 -16.35 -1.97 39.13
CA ASN A 36 -17.20 -1.16 38.25
C ASN A 36 -17.57 0.27 38.68
N GLN A 37 -16.98 1.25 37.98
CA GLN A 37 -17.75 2.19 37.15
C GLN A 37 -16.86 2.67 35.98
N PRO A 38 -17.40 2.81 34.75
CA PRO A 38 -16.71 3.56 33.73
C PRO A 38 -16.80 5.04 34.11
N LEU A 39 -15.75 5.59 34.69
CA LEU A 39 -15.54 7.04 34.66
C LEU A 39 -15.16 7.44 33.22
N TYR A 40 -16.11 7.31 32.31
CA TYR A 40 -16.18 8.17 31.14
C TYR A 40 -16.67 9.53 31.64
N ILE A 41 -15.76 10.29 32.25
CA ILE A 41 -15.85 11.73 32.15
C ILE A 41 -15.42 12.01 30.72
N SER A 42 -16.38 12.14 29.81
CA SER A 42 -16.14 13.05 28.71
C SER A 42 -15.88 14.38 29.38
N GLN A 43 -14.61 14.78 29.45
CA GLN A 43 -14.32 16.19 29.35
C GLN A 43 -14.83 16.55 27.96
N ALA A 44 -16.10 16.93 27.92
CA ALA A 44 -16.52 17.99 27.05
C ALA A 44 -15.55 19.12 27.39
N SER A 45 -14.45 19.21 26.65
CA SER A 45 -13.79 20.49 26.52
C SER A 45 -14.91 21.42 26.08
N SER A 46 -15.29 22.31 26.97
CA SER A 46 -16.15 23.45 26.72
C SER A 46 -15.43 24.42 25.77
N GLN A 47 -15.04 23.92 24.61
CA GLN A 47 -14.82 24.70 23.41
C GLN A 47 -16.12 24.54 22.65
N SER A 48 -17.00 25.54 22.81
CA SER A 48 -18.06 25.90 21.87
C SER A 48 -18.21 24.90 20.71
N ALA A 49 -19.20 24.01 20.81
CA ALA A 49 -19.68 23.27 19.66
C ALA A 49 -20.17 24.29 18.63
N THR A 50 -19.27 24.74 17.76
CA THR A 50 -19.65 25.39 16.53
C THR A 50 -20.28 24.30 15.69
N LEU A 51 -21.61 24.18 15.82
CA LEU A 51 -22.48 23.53 14.85
C LEU A 51 -21.89 23.77 13.45
N SER A 52 -21.75 22.75 12.59
CA SER A 52 -21.18 23.01 11.26
C SER A 52 -21.96 24.15 10.62
N LYS A 53 -21.26 25.22 10.24
CA LYS A 53 -21.87 26.36 9.54
C LYS A 53 -22.58 25.94 8.24
N PHE A 54 -22.23 24.76 7.74
CA PHE A 54 -22.67 24.21 6.47
C PHE A 54 -23.69 23.10 6.70
N ALA A 55 -24.82 23.20 5.99
CA ALA A 55 -25.88 22.21 5.92
C ALA A 55 -25.75 21.41 4.62
N ASN A 56 -24.66 20.64 4.51
CA ASN A 56 -24.35 19.86 3.31
C ASN A 56 -25.54 18.98 2.94
N LYS A 57 -26.03 19.09 1.70
CA LYS A 57 -27.21 18.34 1.24
C LYS A 57 -26.80 16.96 0.77
N ILE A 58 -27.67 15.97 0.96
CA ILE A 58 -27.49 14.64 0.38
C ILE A 58 -28.03 14.70 -1.05
N GLU A 59 -27.13 14.81 -2.01
CA GLU A 59 -27.46 14.96 -3.42
C GLU A 59 -26.33 14.42 -4.29
N LEU A 60 -26.68 13.72 -5.37
CA LEU A 60 -25.70 13.25 -6.33
C LEU A 60 -25.36 14.37 -7.31
N THR A 61 -24.21 15.01 -7.11
CA THR A 61 -23.69 16.05 -8.00
C THR A 61 -22.54 15.53 -8.85
N HIS A 62 -22.40 16.10 -10.04
CA HIS A 62 -21.30 15.84 -10.97
C HIS A 62 -20.47 17.11 -11.13
N ARG A 63 -19.22 16.98 -11.56
CA ARG A 63 -18.33 18.12 -11.83
C ARG A 63 -18.87 18.92 -13.01
N THR A 64 -19.03 20.23 -12.81
CA THR A 64 -19.50 21.17 -13.84
C THR A 64 -18.40 22.13 -14.28
N THR A 65 -18.57 22.74 -15.46
CA THR A 65 -17.71 23.81 -15.97
C THR A 65 -18.58 25.03 -16.30
N PRO A 66 -18.46 26.18 -15.60
CA PRO A 66 -17.54 26.42 -14.50
C PRO A 66 -17.89 25.62 -13.24
N LEU A 67 -16.88 25.37 -12.39
CA LEU A 67 -17.10 24.70 -11.12
C LEU A 67 -17.73 25.68 -10.12
N ILE A 68 -18.80 25.25 -9.45
CA ILE A 68 -19.53 26.07 -8.47
C ILE A 68 -19.57 25.31 -7.16
N ILE A 69 -19.02 25.93 -6.11
CA ILE A 69 -19.07 25.38 -4.75
C ILE A 69 -20.29 25.93 -4.02
N PRO A 70 -21.26 25.10 -3.59
CA PRO A 70 -22.45 25.58 -2.92
C PRO A 70 -22.12 26.38 -1.66
N GLU A 71 -22.94 27.40 -1.36
CA GLU A 71 -22.84 28.17 -0.11
C GLU A 71 -23.08 27.28 1.11
N THR A 72 -23.89 26.22 0.95
CA THR A 72 -24.19 25.22 1.98
C THR A 72 -23.08 24.19 2.20
N GLY A 73 -21.95 24.27 1.49
CA GLY A 73 -20.89 23.27 1.50
C GLY A 73 -21.01 22.23 0.39
N ILE A 74 -19.96 21.41 0.20
CA ILE A 74 -19.95 20.35 -0.82
C ILE A 74 -21.04 19.34 -0.50
N ASN A 75 -21.88 18.98 -1.47
CA ASN A 75 -22.92 17.97 -1.26
C ASN A 75 -22.34 16.62 -0.84
N VAL A 76 -23.11 15.82 -0.13
CA VAL A 76 -22.75 14.45 0.27
C VAL A 76 -23.41 13.48 -0.71
N CYS A 77 -22.64 12.54 -1.26
CA CYS A 77 -23.22 11.54 -2.15
C CYS A 77 -24.19 10.62 -1.39
N PRO A 78 -25.21 10.05 -2.05
CA PRO A 78 -26.07 9.05 -1.43
C PRO A 78 -25.28 7.85 -0.86
N LEU A 79 -25.78 7.24 0.22
CA LEU A 79 -25.08 6.17 0.97
C LEU A 79 -24.60 4.99 0.10
N LYS A 80 -25.28 4.69 -1.01
CA LYS A 80 -24.86 3.65 -1.97
C LYS A 80 -23.47 3.86 -2.58
N PHE A 81 -22.93 5.09 -2.52
CA PHE A 81 -21.60 5.44 -3.01
C PHE A 81 -20.50 5.32 -1.95
N ASN A 82 -20.78 4.77 -0.76
CA ASN A 82 -19.81 4.71 0.34
C ASN A 82 -18.48 3.99 -0.03
N GLU A 83 -18.50 3.08 -1.00
CA GLU A 83 -17.33 2.35 -1.54
C GLU A 83 -16.97 2.81 -2.98
N TYR A 84 -17.33 4.04 -3.36
CA TYR A 84 -17.08 4.55 -4.71
C TYR A 84 -15.59 4.71 -5.01
N THR A 85 -15.12 3.92 -5.99
CA THR A 85 -13.76 3.92 -6.53
C THR A 85 -13.83 4.36 -8.00
N PRO A 86 -13.64 5.66 -8.31
CA PRO A 86 -14.05 6.22 -9.60
C PRO A 86 -13.47 5.50 -10.82
N CYS A 87 -12.16 5.23 -10.80
CA CYS A 87 -11.46 4.60 -11.92
C CYS A 87 -11.55 3.06 -11.96
N HIS A 88 -12.28 2.47 -11.01
CA HIS A 88 -12.54 1.04 -10.90
C HIS A 88 -14.05 0.80 -10.80
N ASN A 89 -14.84 1.67 -11.41
CA ASN A 89 -16.30 1.59 -11.37
C ASN A 89 -16.78 0.62 -12.46
N ALA A 90 -17.29 -0.54 -12.04
CA ALA A 90 -17.75 -1.57 -12.98
C ALA A 90 -18.85 -1.07 -13.94
N THR A 91 -19.77 -0.21 -13.48
CA THR A 91 -20.81 0.37 -14.32
C THR A 91 -20.23 1.24 -15.44
N TYR A 92 -19.26 2.09 -15.13
CA TYR A 92 -18.55 2.91 -16.11
C TYR A 92 -17.74 2.04 -17.08
N VAL A 93 -16.98 1.08 -16.58
CA VAL A 93 -16.19 0.15 -17.42
C VAL A 93 -17.07 -0.59 -18.42
N HIS A 94 -18.25 -1.05 -18.00
CA HIS A 94 -19.21 -1.70 -18.91
C HIS A 94 -19.70 -0.77 -20.04
N GLN A 95 -19.77 0.54 -19.80
CA GLN A 95 -20.20 1.54 -20.80
C GLN A 95 -19.11 1.86 -21.84
N LEU A 96 -17.84 1.51 -21.56
CA LEU A 96 -16.73 1.74 -22.50
C LEU A 96 -16.76 0.82 -23.72
N HIS A 97 -17.62 -0.19 -23.75
CA HIS A 97 -17.74 -1.16 -24.85
C HIS A 97 -16.38 -1.72 -25.30
N ILE A 98 -15.55 -2.11 -24.33
CA ILE A 98 -14.19 -2.62 -24.55
C ILE A 98 -14.23 -3.78 -25.58
N PRO A 99 -13.39 -3.76 -26.64
CA PRO A 99 -13.38 -4.80 -27.66
C PRO A 99 -13.12 -6.20 -27.09
N ARG A 100 -13.71 -7.23 -27.71
CA ARG A 100 -13.57 -8.62 -27.25
C ARG A 100 -12.12 -9.10 -27.14
N SER A 101 -11.23 -8.63 -28.03
CA SER A 101 -9.80 -8.91 -27.97
C SER A 101 -9.15 -8.39 -26.68
N ARG A 102 -9.55 -7.20 -26.22
CA ARG A 102 -9.08 -6.57 -24.99
C ARG A 102 -9.71 -7.20 -23.73
N LEU A 103 -11.00 -7.53 -23.79
CA LEU A 103 -11.67 -8.30 -22.73
C LEU A 103 -11.04 -9.68 -22.51
N SER A 104 -10.59 -10.34 -23.59
CA SER A 104 -9.88 -11.63 -23.46
C SER A 104 -8.56 -11.50 -22.68
N ARG A 105 -7.98 -10.30 -22.61
CA ARG A 105 -6.79 -9.97 -21.83
C ARG A 105 -7.10 -9.45 -20.43
N ARG A 106 -8.37 -9.33 -20.05
CA ARG A 106 -8.82 -8.75 -18.77
C ARG A 106 -8.61 -7.24 -18.64
N GLU A 107 -8.61 -6.49 -19.74
CA GLU A 107 -8.50 -5.02 -19.71
C GLU A 107 -9.62 -4.36 -18.90
N GLU A 108 -10.78 -5.00 -18.76
CA GLU A 108 -11.88 -4.52 -17.91
C GLU A 108 -11.52 -4.42 -16.42
N LEU A 109 -10.47 -5.12 -15.97
CA LEU A 109 -9.98 -5.05 -14.60
C LEU A 109 -8.95 -3.94 -14.38
N GLU A 110 -8.44 -3.34 -15.46
CA GLU A 110 -7.52 -2.21 -15.38
C GLU A 110 -8.24 -0.92 -14.94
N ARG A 111 -7.44 0.08 -14.62
CA ARG A 111 -7.92 1.42 -14.30
C ARG A 111 -8.54 2.09 -15.52
N HIS A 112 -9.79 2.49 -15.41
CA HIS A 112 -10.53 3.30 -16.38
C HIS A 112 -11.23 4.46 -15.69
N CYS A 113 -10.67 5.67 -15.81
CA CYS A 113 -11.24 6.85 -15.16
C CYS A 113 -12.32 7.51 -16.01
N PRO A 114 -13.44 7.96 -15.41
CA PRO A 114 -14.39 8.82 -16.10
C PRO A 114 -13.77 10.19 -16.46
N PRO A 115 -14.15 10.78 -17.60
CA PRO A 115 -13.78 12.15 -17.94
C PRO A 115 -14.33 13.12 -16.89
N LEU A 116 -13.75 14.32 -16.79
CA LEU A 116 -14.05 15.27 -15.72
C LEU A 116 -15.55 15.54 -15.58
N GLU A 117 -16.27 15.74 -16.69
CA GLU A 117 -17.71 16.07 -16.72
C GLU A 117 -18.61 14.94 -16.19
N GLN A 118 -18.11 13.70 -16.19
CA GLN A 118 -18.82 12.53 -15.67
C GLN A 118 -18.41 12.17 -14.24
N ARG A 119 -17.43 12.86 -13.65
CA ARG A 119 -16.98 12.59 -12.29
C ARG A 119 -18.00 13.12 -11.28
N LEU A 120 -18.24 12.34 -10.24
CA LEU A 120 -19.00 12.80 -9.08
C LEU A 120 -18.26 13.93 -8.38
N PHE A 121 -19.02 14.94 -7.96
CA PHE A 121 -18.52 16.09 -7.22
C PHE A 121 -19.28 16.23 -5.90
N CYS A 122 -19.19 15.20 -5.06
CA CYS A 122 -19.81 15.14 -3.74
C CYS A 122 -18.93 14.33 -2.77
N LEU A 123 -19.01 14.63 -1.46
CA LEU A 123 -18.27 13.94 -0.41
C LEU A 123 -18.77 12.49 -0.28
N ILE A 124 -17.86 11.52 -0.22
CA ILE A 124 -18.22 10.11 -0.08
C ILE A 124 -18.60 9.79 1.38
N PRO A 125 -19.85 9.35 1.66
CA PRO A 125 -20.27 9.05 3.02
C PRO A 125 -19.58 7.79 3.57
N PRO A 126 -19.28 7.75 4.88
CA PRO A 126 -18.95 6.50 5.53
C PRO A 126 -20.16 5.54 5.51
N PRO A 127 -19.93 4.21 5.57
CA PRO A 127 -21.01 3.24 5.68
C PRO A 127 -21.81 3.42 6.97
N LYS A 128 -23.01 2.83 7.01
CA LYS A 128 -23.83 2.82 8.23
C LYS A 128 -23.07 2.12 9.37
N ASP A 129 -23.12 2.70 10.56
CA ASP A 129 -22.43 2.20 11.76
C ASP A 129 -20.89 2.15 11.64
N TYR A 130 -20.31 2.93 10.73
CA TYR A 130 -18.86 3.08 10.61
C TYR A 130 -18.22 3.45 11.96
N ARG A 131 -17.07 2.85 12.24
CA ARG A 131 -16.26 3.11 13.43
C ARG A 131 -14.89 3.57 13.00
N LEU A 132 -14.24 4.37 13.84
CA LEU A 132 -12.81 4.65 13.65
C LEU A 132 -12.03 3.33 13.64
N PRO A 133 -11.04 3.17 12.74
CA PRO A 133 -10.28 1.93 12.63
C PRO A 133 -9.64 1.50 13.95
N ILE A 134 -9.47 0.19 14.10
CA ILE A 134 -8.72 -0.37 15.23
C ILE A 134 -7.27 0.12 15.11
N ARG A 135 -6.65 0.48 16.24
CA ARG A 135 -5.26 0.98 16.22
C ARG A 135 -4.27 -0.14 15.94
N TRP A 136 -3.18 0.23 15.26
CA TRP A 136 -2.04 -0.66 15.04
C TRP A 136 -1.41 -1.04 16.39
N PRO A 137 -0.90 -2.29 16.58
CA PRO A 137 -0.84 -3.41 15.63
C PRO A 137 -2.09 -4.31 15.62
N THR A 138 -3.07 -4.05 16.49
CA THR A 138 -4.27 -4.91 16.60
C THR A 138 -5.07 -4.96 15.30
N SER A 139 -5.08 -3.88 14.52
CA SER A 139 -5.73 -3.83 13.21
C SER A 139 -5.19 -4.84 12.21
N ARG A 140 -3.95 -5.32 12.37
CA ARG A 140 -3.39 -6.38 11.52
C ARG A 140 -4.30 -7.61 11.50
N ASP A 141 -4.89 -7.95 12.65
CA ASP A 141 -5.63 -9.21 12.83
C ASP A 141 -7.12 -9.00 13.04
N TYR A 142 -7.57 -7.78 13.37
CA TYR A 142 -8.96 -7.46 13.64
C TYR A 142 -9.41 -6.19 12.93
N VAL A 143 -10.57 -6.26 12.27
CA VAL A 143 -11.23 -5.12 11.63
C VAL A 143 -12.70 -5.06 12.04
N TRP A 144 -13.30 -3.87 12.10
CA TRP A 144 -14.74 -3.72 12.34
C TRP A 144 -15.56 -4.29 11.17
N ARG A 145 -16.56 -5.14 11.46
CA ARG A 145 -17.45 -5.63 10.40
C ARG A 145 -18.28 -4.53 9.74
N SER A 146 -18.64 -3.49 10.49
CA SER A 146 -19.39 -2.36 9.97
C SER A 146 -18.58 -1.47 9.01
N ASN A 147 -17.25 -1.54 9.03
CA ASN A 147 -16.40 -0.76 8.13
C ASN A 147 -16.23 -1.42 6.76
N VAL A 148 -16.32 -2.75 6.69
CA VAL A 148 -16.18 -3.56 5.46
C VAL A 148 -17.23 -4.67 5.51
N ASN A 149 -18.45 -4.38 5.06
CA ASN A 149 -19.61 -5.26 5.26
C ASN A 149 -19.81 -6.23 4.08
N HIS A 150 -18.88 -7.18 3.92
CA HIS A 150 -18.87 -8.16 2.82
C HIS A 150 -18.88 -9.59 3.35
N THR A 151 -20.01 -10.00 3.94
CA THR A 151 -20.15 -11.30 4.62
C THR A 151 -19.95 -12.52 3.71
N HIS A 152 -20.19 -12.39 2.42
CA HIS A 152 -19.98 -13.48 1.46
C HIS A 152 -18.50 -13.92 1.38
N LEU A 153 -17.54 -13.04 1.66
CA LEU A 153 -16.10 -13.36 1.60
C LEU A 153 -15.66 -14.34 2.70
N ALA A 154 -16.33 -14.32 3.86
CA ALA A 154 -16.08 -15.27 4.95
C ALA A 154 -16.74 -16.64 4.72
N GLN A 155 -17.71 -16.73 3.80
CA GLN A 155 -18.45 -17.97 3.52
C GLN A 155 -17.68 -18.92 2.57
N LEU A 156 -16.59 -18.47 1.94
CA LEU A 156 -15.83 -19.25 0.95
C LEU A 156 -14.95 -20.37 1.56
N GLY A 157 -15.02 -20.60 2.88
CA GLY A 157 -14.39 -21.76 3.54
C GLY A 157 -12.85 -21.79 3.49
N GLN A 158 -12.21 -20.66 3.18
CA GLN A 158 -10.74 -20.52 3.22
C GLN A 158 -10.32 -19.95 4.59
N ASN A 159 -9.14 -20.32 5.10
CA ASN A 159 -8.67 -19.90 6.43
C ASN A 159 -8.04 -18.47 6.43
N TRP A 160 -8.69 -17.52 5.75
CA TRP A 160 -8.16 -16.19 5.47
C TRP A 160 -8.88 -15.04 6.19
N VAL A 161 -10.18 -15.19 6.47
CA VAL A 161 -10.98 -14.24 7.24
C VAL A 161 -12.15 -14.98 7.89
N HIS A 162 -12.46 -14.64 9.15
CA HIS A 162 -13.54 -15.27 9.93
C HIS A 162 -14.39 -14.21 10.63
N GLU A 163 -15.66 -14.51 10.84
CA GLU A 163 -16.52 -13.70 11.72
C GLU A 163 -16.14 -13.94 13.18
N HIS A 164 -15.90 -12.87 13.93
CA HIS A 164 -15.64 -12.92 15.37
C HIS A 164 -16.40 -11.82 16.11
N GLY A 165 -17.64 -12.10 16.51
CA GLY A 165 -18.50 -11.12 17.17
C GLY A 165 -18.71 -9.89 16.28
N ARG A 166 -18.27 -8.70 16.71
CA ARG A 166 -18.36 -7.44 15.94
C ARG A 166 -17.17 -7.20 14.99
N PHE A 167 -16.25 -8.16 14.90
CA PHE A 167 -15.00 -8.04 14.15
C PHE A 167 -14.89 -9.07 13.04
N TRP A 168 -14.15 -8.72 12.00
CA TRP A 168 -13.47 -9.65 11.11
C TRP A 168 -12.15 -10.04 11.77
N TRP A 169 -11.85 -11.33 11.83
CA TRP A 169 -10.58 -11.87 12.33
C TRP A 169 -9.76 -12.48 11.19
N PHE A 170 -8.48 -12.12 11.11
CA PHE A 170 -7.54 -12.59 10.09
C PHE A 170 -6.49 -13.48 10.74
N PRO A 171 -6.55 -14.81 10.58
CA PRO A 171 -5.61 -15.76 11.20
C PRO A 171 -4.28 -15.86 10.45
N GLY A 172 -4.08 -15.08 9.39
CA GLY A 172 -2.88 -15.13 8.54
C GLY A 172 -2.82 -16.30 7.57
N GLY A 173 -3.89 -17.07 7.43
CA GLY A 173 -3.95 -18.15 6.46
C GLY A 173 -4.32 -17.67 5.06
N GLY A 174 -4.20 -18.58 4.11
CA GLY A 174 -4.52 -18.38 2.71
C GLY A 174 -4.68 -19.72 1.98
N THR A 175 -4.97 -19.67 0.69
CA THR A 175 -5.26 -20.90 -0.06
C THR A 175 -4.07 -21.86 -0.13
N HIS A 176 -2.83 -21.36 -0.19
CA HIS A 176 -1.59 -22.16 -0.29
C HIS A 176 -0.79 -22.21 1.03
N PHE A 177 -1.28 -21.52 2.06
CA PHE A 177 -0.67 -21.48 3.40
C PHE A 177 -1.79 -21.54 4.45
N LYS A 178 -2.50 -22.68 4.47
CA LYS A 178 -3.67 -22.90 5.31
C LYS A 178 -3.37 -22.85 6.81
N HIS A 179 -2.14 -23.21 7.20
CA HIS A 179 -1.68 -23.23 8.58
C HIS A 179 -0.98 -21.91 9.01
N GLY A 180 -1.05 -20.87 8.17
CA GLY A 180 -0.51 -19.54 8.45
C GLY A 180 0.64 -19.16 7.52
N ALA A 181 0.83 -17.85 7.31
CA ALA A 181 1.84 -17.31 6.41
C ALA A 181 3.28 -17.53 6.90
N SER A 182 3.53 -17.63 8.21
CA SER A 182 4.89 -17.81 8.75
C SER A 182 5.61 -19.06 8.24
N GLU A 183 4.94 -20.22 8.28
CA GLU A 183 5.50 -21.48 7.79
C GLU A 183 5.80 -21.40 6.28
N TYR A 184 4.92 -20.73 5.53
CA TYR A 184 5.09 -20.53 4.10
C TYR A 184 6.27 -19.62 3.80
N ILE A 185 6.42 -18.49 4.50
CA ILE A 185 7.55 -17.56 4.36
C ILE A 185 8.87 -18.26 4.66
N GLN A 186 8.94 -19.06 5.73
CA GLN A 186 10.13 -19.84 6.06
C GLN A 186 10.46 -20.87 4.97
N ARG A 187 9.44 -21.59 4.48
CA ARG A 187 9.63 -22.54 3.37
C ARG A 187 10.15 -21.84 2.11
N LEU A 188 9.66 -20.65 1.77
CA LEU A 188 10.18 -19.89 0.63
C LEU A 188 11.66 -19.54 0.82
N GLY A 189 12.05 -19.08 2.02
CA GLY A 189 13.46 -18.81 2.35
C GLY A 189 14.34 -20.04 2.13
N ASN A 190 13.93 -21.18 2.69
CA ASN A 190 14.65 -22.45 2.54
C ASN A 190 14.77 -22.89 1.08
N MET A 191 13.71 -22.75 0.28
CA MET A 191 13.69 -23.09 -1.14
C MET A 191 14.61 -22.18 -1.98
N MET A 192 14.90 -20.96 -1.52
CA MET A 192 15.77 -20.01 -2.23
C MET A 192 17.25 -20.22 -1.92
N THR A 193 17.60 -20.47 -0.66
CA THR A 193 19.00 -20.54 -0.21
C THR A 193 19.51 -21.96 -0.04
N ASN A 194 18.64 -22.99 -0.05
CA ASN A 194 18.94 -24.36 0.39
C ASN A 194 19.47 -24.45 1.84
N GLU A 195 19.28 -23.40 2.63
CA GLU A 195 19.68 -23.30 4.03
C GLU A 195 18.45 -22.98 4.89
N THR A 196 18.57 -23.16 6.21
CA THR A 196 17.45 -22.82 7.11
C THR A 196 17.38 -21.31 7.28
N GLY A 197 16.27 -20.68 6.88
CA GLY A 197 16.15 -19.23 6.94
C GLY A 197 14.76 -18.71 6.59
N ASP A 198 14.66 -17.40 6.48
CA ASP A 198 13.49 -16.71 5.91
C ASP A 198 13.91 -15.94 4.66
N LEU A 199 13.01 -15.14 4.09
CA LEU A 199 13.28 -14.39 2.86
C LEU A 199 14.45 -13.39 2.98
N ARG A 200 14.78 -12.92 4.18
CA ARG A 200 15.94 -12.03 4.41
C ARG A 200 17.26 -12.75 4.12
N SER A 201 17.33 -14.05 4.42
CA SER A 201 18.51 -14.88 4.11
C SER A 201 18.75 -14.95 2.60
N ALA A 202 17.71 -14.77 1.78
CA ALA A 202 17.80 -14.70 0.32
C ALA A 202 18.04 -13.26 -0.21
N GLY A 203 18.24 -12.27 0.68
CA GLY A 203 18.45 -10.87 0.31
C GLY A 203 17.17 -10.12 -0.08
N VAL A 204 15.99 -10.64 0.24
CA VAL A 204 14.71 -10.00 -0.11
C VAL A 204 14.37 -8.93 0.91
N VAL A 205 14.24 -7.67 0.46
CA VAL A 205 13.78 -6.55 1.30
C VAL A 205 12.53 -5.86 0.74
N GLN A 206 12.27 -5.98 -0.56
CA GLN A 206 11.10 -5.41 -1.24
C GLN A 206 10.37 -6.46 -2.09
N VAL A 207 9.06 -6.54 -1.88
CA VAL A 207 8.18 -7.55 -2.49
C VAL A 207 7.00 -6.91 -3.21
N LEU A 208 6.71 -7.39 -4.41
CA LEU A 208 5.44 -7.15 -5.09
C LEU A 208 4.54 -8.38 -4.92
N ASP A 209 3.42 -8.24 -4.21
CA ASP A 209 2.46 -9.31 -3.95
C ASP A 209 1.25 -9.20 -4.90
N VAL A 210 1.29 -10.01 -5.97
CA VAL A 210 0.33 -10.01 -7.07
C VAL A 210 -0.88 -10.87 -6.72
N GLY A 211 -2.08 -10.29 -6.81
CA GLY A 211 -3.32 -10.99 -6.45
C GLY A 211 -3.36 -11.37 -4.98
N CYS A 212 -2.93 -10.45 -4.11
CA CYS A 212 -2.67 -10.66 -2.68
C CYS A 212 -3.90 -11.03 -1.83
N GLY A 213 -5.10 -10.88 -2.39
CA GLY A 213 -6.36 -10.99 -1.66
C GLY A 213 -6.43 -10.04 -0.47
N VAL A 214 -6.56 -10.57 0.75
CA VAL A 214 -6.59 -9.77 1.99
C VAL A 214 -5.19 -9.36 2.48
N ALA A 215 -4.14 -9.63 1.70
CA ALA A 215 -2.73 -9.33 2.00
C ALA A 215 -2.18 -10.03 3.26
N SER A 216 -2.61 -11.27 3.51
CA SER A 216 -2.08 -12.09 4.62
C SER A 216 -0.57 -12.32 4.52
N PHE A 217 -0.04 -12.51 3.30
CA PHE A 217 1.39 -12.70 3.09
C PHE A 217 2.17 -11.45 3.50
N ALA A 218 1.83 -10.29 2.93
CA ALA A 218 2.41 -9.00 3.28
C ALA A 218 2.32 -8.67 4.78
N ALA A 219 1.18 -8.98 5.43
CA ALA A 219 0.99 -8.70 6.86
C ALA A 219 2.01 -9.42 7.76
N TYR A 220 2.50 -10.59 7.35
CA TYR A 220 3.49 -11.38 8.10
C TYR A 220 4.93 -11.08 7.66
N LEU A 221 5.13 -10.45 6.50
CA LEU A 221 6.42 -9.90 6.08
C LEU A 221 6.83 -8.65 6.88
N LEU A 222 5.85 -7.91 7.42
CA LEU A 222 6.10 -6.72 8.25
C LEU A 222 6.99 -7.01 9.46
N SER A 223 6.82 -8.16 10.13
CA SER A 223 7.68 -8.55 11.26
C SER A 223 9.12 -8.88 10.85
N LEU A 224 9.37 -9.10 9.57
CA LEU A 224 10.71 -9.29 9.01
C LEU A 224 11.31 -7.98 8.49
N GLY A 225 10.61 -6.85 8.62
CA GLY A 225 11.05 -5.57 8.04
C GLY A 225 11.05 -5.54 6.52
N ILE A 226 10.35 -6.49 5.87
CA ILE A 226 10.26 -6.57 4.41
C ILE A 226 9.13 -5.68 3.93
N GLN A 227 9.46 -4.71 3.07
CA GLN A 227 8.51 -3.79 2.47
C GLN A 227 7.74 -4.51 1.37
N THR A 228 6.41 -4.39 1.38
CA THR A 228 5.57 -5.10 0.41
C THR A 228 4.55 -4.16 -0.21
N MET A 229 4.51 -4.10 -1.53
CA MET A 229 3.38 -3.57 -2.27
C MET A 229 2.47 -4.69 -2.70
N SER A 230 1.26 -4.72 -2.14
CA SER A 230 0.25 -5.71 -2.48
C SER A 230 -0.77 -5.10 -3.44
N PHE A 231 -1.19 -5.83 -4.46
CA PHE A 231 -2.30 -5.37 -5.29
C PHE A 231 -3.18 -6.51 -5.79
N ALA A 232 -4.42 -6.16 -6.09
CA ALA A 232 -5.38 -7.02 -6.74
C ALA A 232 -6.42 -6.16 -7.49
N PRO A 233 -7.03 -6.71 -8.55
CA PRO A 233 -8.12 -6.02 -9.24
C PRO A 233 -9.35 -5.93 -8.35
N LYS A 234 -10.25 -5.00 -8.68
CA LYS A 234 -11.64 -5.05 -8.21
C LYS A 234 -12.42 -6.00 -9.13
N ASP A 235 -12.50 -7.27 -8.75
CA ASP A 235 -13.20 -8.31 -9.51
C ASP A 235 -14.54 -8.69 -8.85
N SER A 236 -15.19 -9.76 -9.35
CA SER A 236 -16.44 -10.30 -8.79
C SER A 236 -16.32 -10.84 -7.36
N HIS A 237 -15.11 -10.92 -6.80
CA HIS A 237 -14.84 -11.31 -5.42
C HIS A 237 -14.49 -10.09 -4.56
N GLU A 238 -14.99 -8.91 -4.97
CA GLU A 238 -14.97 -7.56 -4.39
C GLU A 238 -14.24 -7.34 -3.03
N ASN A 239 -13.62 -6.16 -2.85
CA ASN A 239 -13.23 -5.61 -1.54
C ASN A 239 -12.15 -6.35 -0.72
N GLN A 240 -11.41 -7.30 -1.31
CA GLN A 240 -10.27 -7.95 -0.62
C GLN A 240 -9.15 -6.96 -0.27
N ILE A 241 -8.84 -6.03 -1.18
CA ILE A 241 -7.89 -4.93 -0.93
C ILE A 241 -8.40 -3.97 0.15
N GLN A 242 -9.72 -3.74 0.24
CA GLN A 242 -10.29 -2.90 1.28
C GLN A 242 -10.00 -3.48 2.68
N PHE A 243 -10.06 -4.80 2.84
CA PHE A 243 -9.62 -5.44 4.09
C PHE A 243 -8.15 -5.20 4.37
N ALA A 244 -7.26 -5.37 3.39
CA ALA A 244 -5.83 -5.13 3.57
C ALA A 244 -5.55 -3.69 4.05
N LEU A 245 -6.18 -2.71 3.40
CA LEU A 245 -6.07 -1.30 3.74
C LEU A 245 -6.64 -0.98 5.13
N GLU A 246 -7.78 -1.59 5.49
CA GLU A 246 -8.41 -1.41 6.80
C GLU A 246 -7.60 -2.06 7.94
N ARG A 247 -6.86 -3.14 7.63
CA ARG A 247 -5.89 -3.76 8.54
C ARG A 247 -4.60 -2.96 8.71
N GLY A 248 -4.38 -1.95 7.86
CA GLY A 248 -3.17 -1.15 7.85
C GLY A 248 -2.00 -1.79 7.10
N ILE A 249 -2.28 -2.56 6.05
CA ILE A 249 -1.29 -3.22 5.19
C ILE A 249 -1.19 -2.47 3.87
N GLY A 250 0.04 -2.20 3.41
CA GLY A 250 0.30 -1.47 2.16
C GLY A 250 -0.30 -2.18 0.96
N SER A 251 -1.27 -1.55 0.31
CA SER A 251 -2.01 -2.16 -0.80
C SER A 251 -2.55 -1.13 -1.79
N MET A 252 -2.87 -1.58 -3.01
CA MET A 252 -3.45 -0.75 -4.07
C MET A 252 -4.44 -1.57 -4.91
N ILE A 253 -5.48 -0.93 -5.44
CA ILE A 253 -6.32 -1.57 -6.47
C ILE A 253 -5.55 -1.48 -7.79
N SER A 254 -5.22 -2.62 -8.39
CA SER A 254 -4.50 -2.61 -9.66
C SER A 254 -4.71 -3.91 -10.42
N ALA A 255 -4.60 -3.81 -11.74
CA ALA A 255 -4.48 -4.92 -12.67
C ALA A 255 -3.51 -4.50 -13.76
N PHE A 256 -2.86 -5.48 -14.38
CA PHE A 256 -1.95 -5.26 -15.49
C PHE A 256 -2.26 -6.34 -16.54
N ALA A 257 -2.77 -5.87 -17.67
CA ALA A 257 -3.32 -6.66 -18.77
C ALA A 257 -2.85 -6.11 -20.12
N THR A 258 -2.88 -4.78 -20.26
CA THR A 258 -2.46 -4.04 -21.46
C THR A 258 -1.54 -2.87 -21.15
N LYS A 259 -1.46 -2.42 -19.89
CA LYS A 259 -0.55 -1.37 -19.45
C LYS A 259 0.48 -1.90 -18.45
N GLN A 260 1.65 -1.27 -18.43
CA GLN A 260 2.67 -1.48 -17.41
C GLN A 260 2.13 -1.07 -16.02
N LEU A 261 2.66 -1.70 -14.98
CA LEU A 261 2.43 -1.25 -13.62
C LEU A 261 3.16 0.08 -13.39
N PRO A 262 2.64 0.98 -12.53
CA PRO A 262 3.16 2.34 -12.35
C PRO A 262 4.41 2.36 -11.45
N TYR A 263 5.29 1.38 -11.62
CA TYR A 263 6.54 1.23 -10.89
C TYR A 263 7.71 1.31 -11.89
N PRO A 264 8.85 1.91 -11.50
CA PRO A 264 10.06 1.92 -12.30
C PRO A 264 10.60 0.50 -12.57
N SER A 265 11.50 0.39 -13.55
CA SER A 265 12.26 -0.85 -13.72
C SER A 265 13.11 -1.16 -12.48
N ALA A 266 13.37 -2.44 -12.22
CA ALA A 266 14.21 -2.92 -11.11
C ALA A 266 13.75 -2.43 -9.70
N SER A 267 12.44 -2.41 -9.48
CA SER A 267 11.82 -1.94 -8.22
C SER A 267 11.80 -2.98 -7.10
N PHE A 268 11.73 -4.28 -7.42
CA PHE A 268 11.48 -5.34 -6.43
C PHE A 268 12.54 -6.43 -6.43
N ASP A 269 12.83 -6.96 -5.24
CA ASP A 269 13.72 -8.13 -5.08
C ASP A 269 12.95 -9.44 -5.28
N MET A 270 11.63 -9.42 -5.06
CA MET A 270 10.76 -10.57 -5.30
C MET A 270 9.39 -10.14 -5.85
N VAL A 271 8.89 -10.88 -6.83
CA VAL A 271 7.49 -10.86 -7.26
C VAL A 271 6.83 -12.16 -6.83
N HIS A 272 5.80 -12.07 -6.00
CA HIS A 272 5.08 -13.20 -5.45
C HIS A 272 3.68 -13.30 -6.06
N CYS A 273 3.30 -14.50 -6.49
CA CYS A 273 1.95 -14.85 -6.91
C CYS A 273 1.52 -16.18 -6.27
N SER A 274 0.46 -16.13 -5.46
CA SER A 274 -0.15 -17.32 -4.86
C SER A 274 -1.61 -17.42 -5.27
N ARG A 275 -1.91 -18.29 -6.24
CA ARG A 275 -3.22 -18.36 -6.94
C ARG A 275 -3.75 -16.99 -7.39
N CYS A 276 -2.87 -16.14 -7.91
CA CYS A 276 -3.20 -14.77 -8.32
C CYS A 276 -4.11 -14.65 -9.56
N ARG A 277 -4.51 -15.77 -10.19
CA ARG A 277 -5.36 -15.82 -11.40
C ARG A 277 -4.78 -15.05 -12.60
N VAL A 278 -3.45 -14.94 -12.67
CA VAL A 278 -2.73 -14.39 -13.82
C VAL A 278 -2.26 -15.54 -14.71
N ASP A 279 -2.61 -15.48 -15.99
CA ASP A 279 -2.16 -16.41 -17.01
C ASP A 279 -0.79 -16.00 -17.56
N TRP A 280 0.26 -16.22 -16.77
CA TRP A 280 1.65 -15.81 -17.07
C TRP A 280 2.21 -16.30 -18.42
N HIS A 281 1.66 -17.41 -18.94
CA HIS A 281 2.08 -18.04 -20.20
C HIS A 281 1.34 -17.49 -21.42
N ALA A 282 0.26 -16.74 -21.23
CA ALA A 282 -0.56 -16.22 -22.31
C ALA A 282 0.13 -15.04 -23.02
N ASN A 283 -0.30 -14.75 -24.26
CA ASN A 283 0.22 -13.63 -25.07
C ASN A 283 1.75 -13.59 -25.12
N ASP A 284 2.37 -14.74 -25.39
CA ASP A 284 3.84 -14.88 -25.47
C ASP A 284 4.57 -14.39 -24.21
N GLY A 285 3.97 -14.57 -23.04
CA GLY A 285 4.58 -14.21 -21.77
C GLY A 285 4.74 -12.70 -21.55
N ILE A 286 3.94 -11.85 -22.20
CA ILE A 286 4.03 -10.38 -22.05
C ILE A 286 3.96 -9.91 -20.58
N LEU A 287 3.20 -10.60 -19.73
CA LEU A 287 3.13 -10.30 -18.30
C LEU A 287 4.39 -10.75 -17.54
N LEU A 288 5.06 -11.82 -17.98
CA LEU A 288 6.39 -12.19 -17.47
C LEU A 288 7.45 -11.17 -17.89
N LYS A 289 7.35 -10.60 -19.11
CA LYS A 289 8.22 -9.53 -19.59
C LYS A 289 8.08 -8.26 -18.74
N GLU A 290 6.86 -7.93 -18.30
CA GLU A 290 6.64 -6.88 -17.30
C GLU A 290 7.25 -7.22 -15.93
N VAL A 291 7.11 -8.46 -15.45
CA VAL A 291 7.79 -8.90 -14.22
C VAL A 291 9.32 -8.82 -14.36
N HIS A 292 9.87 -9.13 -15.54
CA HIS A 292 11.30 -8.97 -15.81
C HIS A 292 11.74 -7.52 -15.69
N ARG A 293 10.94 -6.57 -16.19
CA ARG A 293 11.21 -5.14 -16.04
C ARG A 293 11.23 -4.74 -14.55
N LEU A 294 10.28 -5.23 -13.77
CA LEU A 294 10.10 -4.86 -12.36
C LEU A 294 11.09 -5.53 -11.39
N LEU A 295 11.59 -6.71 -11.72
CA LEU A 295 12.56 -7.43 -10.90
C LEU A 295 13.97 -6.84 -11.05
N ARG A 296 14.65 -6.65 -9.91
CA ARG A 296 16.10 -6.44 -9.87
C ARG A 296 16.84 -7.66 -10.43
N ASN A 297 18.09 -7.47 -10.85
CA ASN A 297 18.99 -8.58 -11.12
C ASN A 297 19.11 -9.45 -9.87
N ASP A 298 19.20 -10.76 -10.09
CA ASP A 298 19.13 -11.85 -9.10
C ASP A 298 17.83 -11.85 -8.27
N GLY A 299 16.80 -11.13 -8.71
CA GLY A 299 15.50 -11.10 -8.05
C GLY A 299 14.69 -12.37 -8.31
N TYR A 300 13.71 -12.64 -7.45
CA TYR A 300 12.95 -13.89 -7.46
C TYR A 300 11.53 -13.72 -8.00
N PHE A 301 11.10 -14.64 -8.86
CA PHE A 301 9.70 -14.83 -9.18
C PHE A 301 9.18 -16.08 -8.49
N VAL A 302 8.23 -15.92 -7.56
CA VAL A 302 7.63 -17.02 -6.79
C VAL A 302 6.21 -17.27 -7.29
N TYR A 303 5.98 -18.46 -7.83
CA TYR A 303 4.69 -18.88 -8.36
C TYR A 303 4.14 -20.09 -7.60
N SER A 304 3.07 -19.89 -6.84
CA SER A 304 2.40 -20.94 -6.07
C SER A 304 0.98 -21.13 -6.61
N SER A 305 0.82 -22.07 -7.55
CA SER A 305 -0.41 -22.23 -8.34
C SER A 305 -0.48 -23.62 -8.97
N PRO A 306 -1.68 -24.14 -9.35
CA PRO A 306 -1.83 -25.49 -9.92
C PRO A 306 -0.82 -25.88 -11.01
N PRO A 307 -0.43 -25.03 -11.99
CA PRO A 307 0.57 -25.42 -12.98
C PRO A 307 1.93 -25.82 -12.39
N ALA A 308 2.28 -25.35 -11.18
CA ALA A 308 3.53 -25.71 -10.53
C ALA A 308 3.56 -27.16 -10.00
N TYR A 309 2.42 -27.81 -9.74
CA TYR A 309 2.38 -29.11 -9.05
C TYR A 309 1.33 -30.11 -9.52
N ARG A 310 0.27 -29.66 -10.18
CA ARG A 310 -0.76 -30.56 -10.72
C ARG A 310 -0.27 -31.20 -12.00
N LYS A 311 -0.52 -32.51 -12.10
CA LYS A 311 -0.14 -33.34 -13.26
C LYS A 311 -1.33 -33.68 -14.16
N ASP A 312 -2.55 -33.37 -13.72
CA ASP A 312 -3.78 -33.57 -14.49
C ASP A 312 -4.06 -32.40 -15.45
N LYS A 313 -4.87 -32.65 -16.49
CA LYS A 313 -5.41 -31.63 -17.41
C LYS A 313 -4.32 -30.90 -18.23
N GLU A 314 -4.57 -29.63 -18.56
CA GLU A 314 -3.74 -28.73 -19.36
C GLU A 314 -2.54 -28.15 -18.58
N TYR A 315 -2.45 -28.40 -17.26
CA TYR A 315 -1.42 -27.81 -16.41
C TYR A 315 0.03 -28.15 -16.82
N PRO A 316 0.37 -29.39 -17.26
CA PRO A 316 1.69 -29.69 -17.79
C PRO A 316 2.06 -28.85 -19.01
N MET A 317 1.12 -28.64 -19.94
CA MET A 317 1.36 -27.79 -21.12
C MET A 317 1.59 -26.32 -20.75
N ILE A 318 0.84 -25.82 -19.77
CA ILE A 318 1.05 -24.47 -19.22
C ILE A 318 2.45 -24.37 -18.58
N TRP A 319 2.83 -25.37 -17.78
CA TRP A 319 4.13 -25.44 -17.15
C TRP A 319 5.28 -25.42 -18.18
N ASP A 320 5.19 -26.23 -19.23
CA ASP A 320 6.22 -26.29 -20.28
C ASP A 320 6.37 -24.95 -21.01
N LYS A 321 5.25 -24.26 -21.27
CA LYS A 321 5.28 -22.90 -21.83
C LYS A 321 5.98 -21.92 -20.89
N LEU A 322 5.68 -21.95 -19.59
CA LEU A 322 6.33 -21.09 -18.61
C LEU A 322 7.84 -21.35 -18.53
N VAL A 323 8.25 -22.61 -18.48
CA VAL A 323 9.68 -22.98 -18.45
C VAL A 323 10.38 -22.52 -19.73
N ASN A 324 9.76 -22.69 -20.90
CA ASN A 324 10.35 -22.22 -22.15
C ASN A 324 10.51 -20.70 -22.17
N LEU A 325 9.43 -19.96 -21.87
CA LEU A 325 9.45 -18.48 -21.81
C LEU A 325 10.53 -17.97 -20.85
N THR A 326 10.52 -18.47 -19.60
CA THR A 326 11.51 -18.06 -18.59
C THR A 326 12.95 -18.42 -18.99
N THR A 327 13.17 -19.57 -19.65
CA THR A 327 14.49 -19.96 -20.17
C THR A 327 14.95 -19.05 -21.30
N THR A 328 14.06 -18.68 -22.23
CA THR A 328 14.40 -17.71 -23.31
C THR A 328 14.72 -16.32 -22.76
N MET A 329 14.12 -15.96 -21.62
CA MET A 329 14.40 -14.75 -20.86
C MET A 329 15.60 -14.89 -19.90
N CYS A 330 16.35 -15.99 -19.97
CA CYS A 330 17.54 -16.28 -19.18
C CYS A 330 17.30 -16.31 -17.66
N TRP A 331 16.11 -16.74 -17.24
CA TRP A 331 15.82 -17.01 -15.84
C TRP A 331 16.17 -18.46 -15.49
N LYS A 332 16.63 -18.65 -14.25
CA LYS A 332 16.96 -19.97 -13.71
C LYS A 332 15.86 -20.44 -12.78
N LEU A 333 15.34 -21.65 -12.99
CA LEU A 333 14.46 -22.31 -12.03
C LEU A 333 15.30 -22.80 -10.84
N VAL A 334 15.14 -22.18 -9.68
CA VAL A 334 15.93 -22.44 -8.46
C VAL A 334 15.35 -23.59 -7.66
N SER A 335 14.03 -23.60 -7.47
CA SER A 335 13.34 -24.68 -6.74
C SER A 335 11.94 -24.90 -7.29
N ARG A 336 11.47 -26.14 -7.16
CA ARG A 336 10.09 -26.56 -7.46
C ARG A 336 9.70 -27.64 -6.46
N GLU A 337 9.05 -27.22 -5.39
CA GLU A 337 8.69 -28.08 -4.28
C GLU A 337 7.24 -27.87 -3.86
N VAL A 338 6.59 -28.95 -3.43
CA VAL A 338 5.21 -28.95 -2.92
C VAL A 338 4.23 -28.34 -3.93
N GLN A 339 3.88 -27.06 -3.79
CA GLN A 339 2.93 -26.33 -4.63
C GLN A 339 3.53 -25.07 -5.25
N THR A 340 4.85 -24.90 -5.16
CA THR A 340 5.55 -23.65 -5.43
C THR A 340 6.74 -23.88 -6.36
N ALA A 341 6.92 -22.99 -7.32
CA ALA A 341 8.10 -22.87 -8.14
C ALA A 341 8.73 -21.48 -7.95
N ILE A 342 10.05 -21.43 -7.92
CA ILE A 342 10.83 -20.20 -7.75
C ILE A 342 11.84 -20.08 -8.87
N TRP A 343 11.77 -18.99 -9.62
CA TRP A 343 12.78 -18.60 -10.59
C TRP A 343 13.61 -17.44 -10.06
N MET A 344 14.85 -17.35 -10.50
CA MET A 344 15.75 -16.22 -10.29
C MET A 344 16.06 -15.58 -11.65
N LYS A 345 15.92 -14.26 -11.74
CA LYS A 345 16.35 -13.45 -12.89
C LYS A 345 17.88 -13.28 -12.81
N GLU A 346 18.63 -14.14 -13.49
CA GLU A 346 20.10 -14.05 -13.48
C GLU A 346 20.61 -12.83 -14.26
N GLU A 347 21.68 -12.19 -13.79
CA GLU A 347 22.43 -11.22 -14.58
C GLU A 347 23.24 -11.93 -15.67
N ASN A 348 22.57 -12.26 -16.78
CA ASN A 348 23.19 -12.96 -17.91
C ASN A 348 22.88 -12.25 -19.24
N GLU A 349 23.49 -11.08 -19.42
CA GLU A 349 23.36 -10.29 -20.65
C GLU A 349 23.80 -11.07 -21.91
N VAL A 350 24.83 -11.90 -21.80
CA VAL A 350 25.32 -12.74 -22.91
C VAL A 350 24.23 -13.71 -23.37
N CYS A 351 23.53 -14.35 -22.43
CA CYS A 351 22.40 -15.22 -22.74
C CYS A 351 21.27 -14.44 -23.44
N LEU A 352 20.90 -13.26 -22.93
CA LEU A 352 19.82 -12.45 -23.50
C LEU A 352 20.14 -12.01 -24.93
N ARG A 353 21.35 -11.49 -25.17
CA ARG A 353 21.81 -11.07 -26.50
C ARG A 353 21.84 -12.25 -27.49
N LYS A 354 22.37 -13.40 -27.06
CA LYS A 354 22.36 -14.63 -27.88
C LYS A 354 20.95 -15.09 -28.22
N ASN A 355 20.04 -15.11 -27.25
CA ASN A 355 18.64 -15.50 -27.48
C ASN A 355 17.93 -14.50 -28.40
N ALA A 356 18.30 -13.22 -28.35
CA ALA A 356 17.80 -12.21 -29.28
C ALA A 356 18.29 -12.40 -30.72
N GLU A 357 19.57 -12.74 -30.91
CA GLU A 357 20.12 -13.12 -32.23
C GLU A 357 19.41 -14.34 -32.82
N LEU A 358 19.06 -15.31 -31.97
CA LEU A 358 18.27 -16.49 -32.33
C LEU A 358 16.78 -16.19 -32.53
N LYS A 359 16.34 -14.94 -32.35
CA LYS A 359 14.93 -14.50 -32.43
C LYS A 359 14.00 -15.24 -31.46
N LEU A 360 14.53 -15.69 -30.32
CA LEU A 360 13.77 -16.32 -29.24
C LEU A 360 13.16 -15.28 -28.30
N VAL A 361 13.76 -14.08 -28.23
CA VAL A 361 13.29 -12.96 -27.42
C VAL A 361 13.63 -11.64 -28.12
N SER A 362 12.82 -10.62 -27.94
CA SER A 362 13.08 -9.23 -28.39
C SER A 362 13.72 -8.43 -27.25
N LEU A 363 14.69 -7.57 -27.56
CA LEU A 363 15.24 -6.61 -26.60
C LEU A 363 14.54 -5.26 -26.73
N CYS A 364 14.37 -4.56 -25.61
CA CYS A 364 13.77 -3.22 -25.61
C CYS A 364 14.77 -2.16 -26.07
N ASP A 365 14.27 -1.12 -26.74
CA ASP A 365 15.07 0.05 -27.12
C ASP A 365 15.43 0.92 -25.90
N VAL A 366 16.52 1.70 -25.98
CA VAL A 366 16.99 2.53 -24.86
C VAL A 366 15.99 3.65 -24.52
N GLU A 367 15.40 4.30 -25.52
CA GLU A 367 14.36 5.33 -25.31
C GLU A 367 13.11 4.78 -24.61
N ASP A 368 12.86 3.49 -24.80
CA ASP A 368 11.73 2.79 -24.20
C ASP A 368 11.92 2.53 -22.71
N VAL A 369 13.16 2.58 -22.21
CA VAL A 369 13.51 2.39 -20.79
C VAL A 369 13.36 3.70 -20.00
N LEU A 370 13.54 4.85 -20.64
CA LEU A 370 13.64 6.15 -19.97
C LEU A 370 12.29 6.83 -19.71
N LYS A 371 11.18 6.26 -20.19
CA LYS A 371 9.83 6.85 -20.02
C LYS A 371 9.22 6.43 -18.68
N PRO A 372 8.62 7.35 -17.90
CA PRO A 372 7.85 6.99 -16.71
C PRO A 372 6.78 5.95 -17.05
N SER A 373 6.61 4.93 -16.20
CA SER A 373 5.68 3.82 -16.45
C SER A 373 4.20 4.17 -16.24
N TRP A 374 3.83 5.46 -16.28
CA TRP A 374 2.44 5.92 -16.13
C TRP A 374 1.68 5.81 -17.45
N ASN A 375 0.62 5.00 -17.48
CA ASN A 375 -0.22 4.77 -18.66
C ASN A 375 0.54 4.25 -19.91
N VAL A 376 1.72 3.67 -19.73
CA VAL A 376 2.52 3.08 -20.83
C VAL A 376 1.97 1.69 -21.17
N PRO A 377 1.71 1.38 -22.46
CA PRO A 377 1.35 0.03 -22.88
C PRO A 377 2.41 -1.01 -22.50
N LEU A 378 1.98 -2.23 -22.20
CA LEU A 378 2.91 -3.35 -22.03
C LEU A 378 3.79 -3.50 -23.27
N LYS A 379 5.07 -3.77 -23.03
CA LYS A 379 6.05 -3.96 -24.08
C LYS A 379 6.35 -5.44 -24.26
N ASP A 380 6.33 -5.86 -25.51
CA ASP A 380 6.67 -7.23 -25.88
C ASP A 380 8.18 -7.34 -26.15
N CYS A 381 8.98 -7.01 -25.15
CA CYS A 381 10.44 -7.03 -25.18
C CYS A 381 11.01 -7.20 -23.77
N VAL A 382 12.28 -7.59 -23.71
CA VAL A 382 13.04 -7.77 -22.46
C VAL A 382 14.10 -6.68 -22.38
N GLN A 383 14.10 -5.93 -21.28
CA GLN A 383 15.11 -4.93 -21.02
C GLN A 383 16.42 -5.61 -20.62
N VAL A 384 17.52 -5.22 -21.26
CA VAL A 384 18.86 -5.56 -20.75
C VAL A 384 19.13 -4.65 -19.55
N SER A 385 19.18 -5.24 -18.36
CA SER A 385 19.54 -4.51 -17.16
C SER A 385 20.95 -3.91 -17.32
N GLY A 386 21.14 -2.64 -16.96
CA GLY A 386 22.48 -2.12 -16.68
C GLY A 386 23.06 -2.82 -15.44
N HIS A 387 24.39 -2.75 -15.27
CA HIS A 387 25.06 -3.34 -14.10
C HIS A 387 24.35 -2.96 -12.81
N SER A 388 24.01 -3.96 -11.98
CA SER A 388 23.45 -3.69 -10.67
C SER A 388 24.55 -3.22 -9.73
N GLU A 389 24.35 -2.07 -9.09
CA GLU A 389 25.14 -1.69 -7.92
C GLU A 389 24.87 -2.64 -6.75
N GLU A 390 25.76 -2.59 -5.75
CA GLU A 390 25.78 -3.53 -4.63
C GLU A 390 24.42 -3.66 -3.93
N ARG A 391 23.99 -4.91 -3.73
CA ARG A 391 22.80 -5.23 -2.94
C ARG A 391 23.06 -4.90 -1.48
N HIS A 392 22.68 -3.70 -1.06
CA HIS A 392 22.69 -3.37 0.36
C HIS A 392 21.73 -4.26 1.14
N SER A 393 22.24 -4.76 2.26
CA SER A 393 21.68 -5.90 2.99
C SER A 393 20.46 -5.55 3.82
N SER A 394 20.31 -4.28 4.22
CA SER A 394 19.23 -3.83 5.09
C SER A 394 18.51 -2.57 4.60
N LEU A 395 17.25 -2.41 5.01
CA LEU A 395 16.45 -1.21 4.74
C LEU A 395 17.08 0.06 5.34
N ALA A 396 17.66 -0.03 6.54
CA ALA A 396 18.28 1.12 7.22
C ALA A 396 19.49 1.68 6.46
N GLU A 397 20.31 0.79 5.90
CA GLU A 397 21.41 1.13 5.00
C GLU A 397 20.87 1.85 3.75
N ARG A 398 19.90 1.25 3.05
CA ARG A 398 19.31 1.82 1.83
C ARG A 398 18.68 3.20 2.05
N LEU A 399 18.03 3.42 3.19
CA LEU A 399 17.42 4.71 3.52
C LEU A 399 18.43 5.86 3.68
N SER A 400 19.66 5.53 4.09
CA SER A 400 20.72 6.49 4.42
C SER A 400 21.64 6.79 3.24
N MET A 401 21.71 5.89 2.25
CA MET A 401 22.59 6.04 1.10
C MET A 401 21.96 6.91 0.02
N TYR A 402 22.83 7.60 -0.73
CA TYR A 402 22.42 8.35 -1.91
C TYR A 402 22.12 7.36 -3.05
N PRO A 403 20.91 7.39 -3.65
CA PRO A 403 20.56 6.49 -4.74
C PRO A 403 21.25 6.90 -6.04
N ALA A 404 21.99 5.99 -6.66
CA ALA A 404 22.75 6.28 -7.88
C ALA A 404 21.84 6.60 -9.06
N THR A 405 20.62 6.07 -9.10
CA THR A 405 19.65 6.39 -10.16
C THR A 405 19.27 7.87 -10.19
N LEU A 406 19.41 8.60 -9.08
CA LEU A 406 19.15 10.04 -9.03
C LEU A 406 20.15 10.87 -9.85
N ARG A 407 21.36 10.35 -10.12
CA ARG A 407 22.34 11.05 -10.98
C ARG A 407 21.79 11.28 -12.38
N ASN A 408 20.98 10.35 -12.88
CA ASN A 408 20.33 10.45 -14.20
C ASN A 408 19.19 11.49 -14.22
N THR A 409 18.72 11.92 -13.04
CA THR A 409 17.62 12.89 -12.87
C THR A 409 18.12 14.32 -12.63
N GLY A 410 19.44 14.50 -12.51
CA GLY A 410 20.08 15.79 -12.21
C GLY A 410 20.10 16.17 -10.73
N ILE A 411 19.62 15.30 -9.82
CA ILE A 411 19.60 15.56 -8.38
C ILE A 411 20.94 15.13 -7.76
N GLY A 412 21.71 16.08 -7.25
CA GLY A 412 23.01 15.83 -6.63
C GLY A 412 22.94 15.30 -5.20
N GLU A 413 24.08 14.82 -4.68
CA GLU A 413 24.19 14.30 -3.30
C GLU A 413 23.87 15.38 -2.26
N ASP A 414 24.31 16.62 -2.47
CA ASP A 414 24.04 17.75 -1.58
C ASP A 414 22.53 18.08 -1.48
N GLU A 415 21.82 18.05 -2.61
CA GLU A 415 20.37 18.29 -2.65
C GLU A 415 19.61 17.16 -1.94
N TYR A 416 20.00 15.90 -2.18
CA TYR A 416 19.47 14.74 -1.47
C TYR A 416 19.68 14.83 0.04
N MET A 417 20.88 15.21 0.49
CA MET A 417 21.19 15.38 1.91
C MET A 417 20.38 16.51 2.53
N SER A 418 20.24 17.64 1.83
CA SER A 418 19.41 18.76 2.27
C SER A 418 17.93 18.35 2.43
N ASP A 419 17.39 17.61 1.46
CA ASP A 419 16.02 17.06 1.52
C ASP A 419 15.83 16.11 2.72
N ALA A 420 16.77 15.21 2.96
CA ALA A 420 16.73 14.28 4.08
C ALA A 420 16.77 14.99 5.46
N ILE A 421 17.62 16.01 5.60
CA ILE A 421 17.71 16.82 6.84
C ILE A 421 16.40 17.58 7.04
N PHE A 422 15.93 18.27 6.01
CA PHE A 422 14.69 19.05 6.04
C PHE A 422 13.51 18.19 6.49
N TRP A 423 13.27 17.06 5.83
CA TRP A 423 12.10 16.22 6.14
C TRP A 423 12.19 15.57 7.51
N ARG A 424 13.39 15.21 7.98
CA ARG A 424 13.57 14.70 9.35
C ARG A 424 13.11 15.73 10.39
N GLU A 425 13.45 17.00 10.20
CA GLU A 425 13.02 18.09 11.08
C GLU A 425 11.53 18.38 10.95
N GLN A 426 11.01 18.47 9.72
CA GLN A 426 9.60 18.79 9.49
C GLN A 426 8.68 17.67 10.00
N VAL A 427 9.01 16.40 9.79
CA VAL A 427 8.22 15.27 10.32
C VAL A 427 8.18 15.30 11.86
N SER A 428 9.29 15.65 12.52
CA SER A 428 9.31 15.85 13.98
C SER A 428 8.36 16.96 14.42
N HIS A 429 8.35 18.10 13.72
CA HIS A 429 7.39 19.17 13.96
C HIS A 429 5.95 18.72 13.72
N TYR A 430 5.69 18.00 12.63
CA TYR A 430 4.36 17.51 12.28
C TYR A 430 3.81 16.60 13.35
N TRP A 431 4.60 15.65 13.83
CA TRP A 431 4.16 14.71 14.87
C TRP A 431 3.79 15.44 16.16
N ARG A 432 4.60 16.43 16.56
CA ARG A 432 4.32 17.29 17.72
C ARG A 432 3.05 18.12 17.54
N LEU A 433 2.86 18.72 16.37
CA LEU A 433 1.71 19.60 16.07
C LEU A 433 0.39 18.83 15.94
N MET A 434 0.43 17.65 15.30
CA MET A 434 -0.75 16.76 15.24
C MET A 434 -1.16 16.26 16.62
N ASN A 435 -0.21 16.22 17.58
CA ASN A 435 -0.42 15.77 18.95
C ASN A 435 -1.12 14.40 19.02
N VAL A 436 -0.58 13.45 18.26
CA VAL A 436 -1.08 12.08 18.14
C VAL A 436 -0.17 11.09 18.83
N ASN A 437 -0.76 10.04 19.37
CA ASN A 437 -0.03 8.87 19.86
C ASN A 437 0.52 8.06 18.67
N GLU A 438 1.58 7.30 18.91
CA GLU A 438 2.31 6.52 17.90
C GLU A 438 1.45 5.58 17.04
N THR A 439 0.32 5.10 17.56
CA THR A 439 -0.54 4.10 16.89
C THR A 439 -1.78 4.71 16.23
N GLN A 440 -1.96 6.04 16.28
CA GLN A 440 -3.11 6.71 15.68
C GLN A 440 -2.95 6.95 14.17
N VAL A 441 -1.72 7.01 13.67
CA VAL A 441 -1.40 7.14 12.25
C VAL A 441 -0.75 5.83 11.82
N ARG A 442 -1.25 5.21 10.75
CA ARG A 442 -0.68 3.97 10.20
C ARG A 442 -0.53 4.04 8.68
N ASN A 443 -1.61 4.40 7.98
CA ASN A 443 -1.64 4.51 6.53
C ASN A 443 -1.31 5.95 6.12
N VAL A 444 -0.18 6.17 5.47
CA VAL A 444 0.26 7.51 5.06
C VAL A 444 0.34 7.59 3.54
N MET A 445 -0.20 8.66 2.99
CA MET A 445 -0.08 9.03 1.57
C MET A 445 0.85 10.24 1.49
N ASP A 446 1.94 10.12 0.74
CA ASP A 446 2.76 11.26 0.35
C ASP A 446 2.49 11.56 -1.12
N MET A 447 1.78 12.67 -1.39
CA MET A 447 1.26 12.97 -2.72
C MET A 447 2.34 13.46 -3.69
N ASN A 448 3.43 13.99 -3.16
CA ASN A 448 4.60 14.37 -3.94
C ASN A 448 5.86 13.98 -3.16
N ALA A 449 6.30 12.75 -3.38
CA ALA A 449 7.39 12.16 -2.63
C ALA A 449 8.76 12.72 -2.99
N PHE A 450 8.91 13.33 -4.17
CA PHE A 450 10.21 13.72 -4.72
C PHE A 450 11.20 12.53 -4.62
N VAL A 451 12.27 12.63 -3.83
CA VAL A 451 13.25 11.54 -3.60
C VAL A 451 12.94 10.65 -2.38
N GLY A 452 11.77 10.80 -1.75
CA GLY A 452 11.29 9.99 -0.64
C GLY A 452 11.75 10.45 0.76
N GLY A 453 12.24 11.70 0.90
CA GLY A 453 12.76 12.20 2.18
C GLY A 453 11.73 12.20 3.30
N PHE A 454 10.47 12.57 3.01
CA PHE A 454 9.36 12.52 3.97
C PHE A 454 9.12 11.09 4.48
N ALA A 455 9.01 10.11 3.58
CA ALA A 455 8.82 8.72 3.99
C ALA A 455 10.01 8.12 4.74
N ALA A 456 11.24 8.50 4.36
CA ALA A 456 12.44 8.10 5.09
C ALA A 456 12.41 8.64 6.53
N ALA A 457 12.01 9.90 6.73
CA ALA A 457 11.83 10.47 8.07
C ALA A 457 10.70 9.78 8.86
N MET A 458 9.63 9.37 8.17
CA MET A 458 8.51 8.63 8.76
C MET A 458 8.86 7.18 9.15
N SER A 459 9.98 6.62 8.69
CA SER A 459 10.40 5.25 9.00
C SER A 459 10.67 4.99 10.49
N LEU A 460 10.82 6.06 11.28
CA LEU A 460 10.94 6.01 12.75
C LEU A 460 9.63 5.67 13.46
N TYR A 461 8.49 5.73 12.75
CA TYR A 461 7.15 5.45 13.26
C TYR A 461 6.61 4.16 12.65
N PRO A 462 5.65 3.48 13.30
CA PRO A 462 5.06 2.23 12.79
C PRO A 462 4.06 2.45 11.64
N VAL A 463 4.43 3.29 10.66
CA VAL A 463 3.61 3.66 9.50
C VAL A 463 4.08 2.93 8.23
N TRP A 464 3.22 2.91 7.22
CA TRP A 464 3.66 2.65 5.85
C TRP A 464 3.27 3.85 5.01
N VAL A 465 4.16 4.23 4.10
CA VAL A 465 3.97 5.40 3.25
C VAL A 465 3.84 4.91 1.81
N MET A 466 2.75 5.31 1.16
CA MET A 466 2.66 5.25 -0.30
C MET A 466 3.26 6.54 -0.85
N ASN A 467 4.45 6.42 -1.45
CA ASN A 467 5.18 7.53 -2.05
C ASN A 467 4.70 7.74 -3.48
N VAL A 468 4.04 8.86 -3.76
CA VAL A 468 3.60 9.18 -5.11
C VAL A 468 4.56 10.16 -5.75
N VAL A 469 5.07 9.82 -6.93
CA VAL A 469 5.74 10.78 -7.81
C VAL A 469 4.74 11.18 -8.90
N PRO A 470 4.35 12.48 -8.98
CA PRO A 470 3.46 12.95 -10.02
C PRO A 470 3.96 12.56 -11.41
N ALA A 471 3.08 11.99 -12.24
CA ALA A 471 3.46 11.48 -13.56
C ALA A 471 3.95 12.57 -14.55
N THR A 472 3.66 13.83 -14.24
CA THR A 472 4.07 15.03 -14.97
C THR A 472 5.40 15.62 -14.47
N MET A 473 6.02 15.03 -13.44
CA MET A 473 7.34 15.41 -12.93
C MET A 473 8.45 14.49 -13.44
N ASN A 474 9.71 14.87 -13.17
CA ASN A 474 10.88 14.02 -13.42
C ASN A 474 10.77 12.68 -12.67
N ASP A 475 11.27 11.61 -13.27
CA ASP A 475 11.28 10.28 -12.65
C ASP A 475 12.28 10.21 -11.50
N THR A 476 11.82 10.56 -10.30
CA THR A 476 12.56 10.34 -9.05
C THR A 476 12.14 9.05 -8.35
N LEU A 477 11.16 8.33 -8.89
CA LEU A 477 10.57 7.16 -8.25
C LEU A 477 11.55 5.98 -8.24
N SER A 478 12.45 5.88 -9.23
CA SER A 478 13.54 4.89 -9.21
C SER A 478 14.40 5.04 -7.96
N GLY A 479 14.74 6.27 -7.59
CA GLY A 479 15.52 6.58 -6.39
C GLY A 479 14.76 6.23 -5.11
N VAL A 480 13.44 6.46 -5.07
CA VAL A 480 12.59 6.04 -3.95
C VAL A 480 12.66 4.52 -3.73
N PHE A 481 12.54 3.71 -4.80
CA PHE A 481 12.63 2.25 -4.70
C PHE A 481 14.04 1.74 -4.35
N GLU A 482 15.09 2.41 -4.83
CA GLU A 482 16.47 2.10 -4.48
C GLU A 482 16.73 2.28 -2.97
N ARG A 483 16.10 3.29 -2.35
CA ARG A 483 16.10 3.50 -0.88
C ARG A 483 15.33 2.45 -0.09
N GLY A 484 14.63 1.53 -0.75
CA GLY A 484 13.79 0.54 -0.07
C GLY A 484 12.36 1.00 0.21
N LEU A 485 11.92 2.12 -0.36
CA LEU A 485 10.60 2.68 -0.13
C LEU A 485 9.63 2.30 -1.25
N ASN A 486 8.38 2.06 -0.86
CA ASN A 486 7.32 1.73 -1.81
C ASN A 486 6.64 2.99 -2.35
N GLY A 487 6.37 3.01 -3.65
CA GLY A 487 5.67 4.12 -4.28
C GLY A 487 5.00 3.78 -5.61
N ALA A 488 4.40 4.77 -6.26
CA ALA A 488 3.79 4.64 -7.57
C ALA A 488 3.79 5.98 -8.32
N PHE A 489 3.87 5.93 -9.65
CA PHE A 489 3.50 7.08 -10.46
C PHE A 489 2.00 7.31 -10.40
N HIS A 490 1.59 8.57 -10.40
CA HIS A 490 0.19 8.93 -10.50
C HIS A 490 -0.01 10.36 -11.02
N ASP A 491 -1.07 10.56 -11.78
CA ASP A 491 -1.58 11.88 -12.14
C ASP A 491 -2.73 12.26 -11.18
N TRP A 492 -2.53 13.30 -10.36
CA TRP A 492 -3.52 13.78 -9.38
C TRP A 492 -4.72 14.49 -10.01
N CYS A 493 -4.69 14.75 -11.32
CA CYS A 493 -5.90 15.06 -12.08
C CYS A 493 -6.77 13.84 -12.36
N GLU A 494 -6.41 12.64 -11.87
CA GLU A 494 -7.28 11.48 -11.83
C GLU A 494 -7.43 10.93 -10.40
N PRO A 495 -8.56 10.28 -10.04
CA PRO A 495 -8.72 9.69 -8.71
C PRO A 495 -7.75 8.53 -8.43
N PHE A 496 -7.07 8.46 -7.29
CA PHE A 496 -6.10 7.42 -6.97
C PHE A 496 -6.75 6.03 -6.84
N SER A 497 -6.02 4.96 -7.22
CA SER A 497 -6.54 3.58 -7.22
C SER A 497 -6.59 2.97 -5.81
N THR A 498 -7.45 3.51 -4.96
CA THR A 498 -7.67 3.08 -3.58
C THR A 498 -9.14 3.20 -3.18
N TYR A 499 -9.54 2.52 -2.10
CA TYR A 499 -10.88 2.67 -1.52
C TYR A 499 -11.01 4.00 -0.77
N PRO A 500 -12.23 4.56 -0.64
CA PRO A 500 -12.44 5.70 0.23
C PRO A 500 -12.04 5.41 1.68
N ARG A 501 -11.59 6.43 2.42
CA ARG A 501 -11.20 6.35 3.84
C ARG A 501 -10.09 5.33 4.09
N THR A 502 -9.03 5.39 3.29
CA THR A 502 -7.86 4.51 3.39
C THR A 502 -6.76 5.08 4.27
N TYR A 503 -6.47 6.38 4.17
CA TYR A 503 -5.29 6.97 4.80
C TYR A 503 -5.64 7.69 6.10
N ASP A 504 -4.74 7.61 7.08
CA ASP A 504 -4.81 8.34 8.35
C ASP A 504 -4.12 9.71 8.25
N LEU A 505 -3.14 9.82 7.34
CA LEU A 505 -2.44 11.05 7.00
C LEU A 505 -2.26 11.16 5.48
N VAL A 506 -2.62 12.29 4.91
CA VAL A 506 -2.31 12.68 3.53
C VAL A 506 -1.41 13.90 3.59
N HIS A 507 -0.21 13.78 3.03
CA HIS A 507 0.79 14.84 2.95
C HIS A 507 0.87 15.35 1.51
N SER A 508 0.87 16.68 1.35
CA SER A 508 0.97 17.37 0.07
C SER A 508 2.04 18.45 0.16
N ASP A 509 3.10 18.31 -0.63
CA ASP A 509 4.13 19.32 -0.81
C ASP A 509 4.13 19.83 -2.25
N HIS A 510 3.68 21.08 -2.45
CA HIS A 510 3.62 21.78 -3.73
C HIS A 510 2.85 21.03 -4.84
N VAL A 511 1.88 20.19 -4.47
CA VAL A 511 1.04 19.46 -5.44
C VAL A 511 0.13 20.42 -6.19
N PHE A 512 -0.51 21.36 -5.51
CA PHE A 512 -1.55 22.19 -6.14
C PHE A 512 -0.93 23.22 -7.09
N SER A 513 0.17 23.87 -6.72
CA SER A 513 0.93 24.76 -7.63
C SER A 513 1.47 24.03 -8.85
N HIS A 514 1.95 22.79 -8.68
CA HIS A 514 2.37 21.95 -9.80
C HIS A 514 1.23 21.74 -10.82
N TYR A 515 0.05 21.28 -10.38
CA TYR A 515 -1.07 21.04 -11.31
C TYR A 515 -1.74 22.32 -11.81
N GLN A 516 -1.66 23.44 -11.09
CA GLN A 516 -2.17 24.73 -11.58
C GLN A 516 -1.38 25.24 -12.80
N SER A 517 -0.06 25.00 -12.82
CA SER A 517 0.84 25.52 -13.86
C SER A 517 0.82 24.71 -15.18
N HIS A 518 0.39 23.44 -15.13
CA HIS A 518 0.48 22.52 -16.27
C HIS A 518 -0.73 22.58 -17.23
N GLY A 519 -1.79 23.34 -16.93
CA GLY A 519 -2.91 23.59 -17.85
C GLY A 519 -3.83 22.39 -18.14
N ASP A 520 -3.52 21.20 -17.62
CA ASP A 520 -4.20 19.93 -17.88
C ASP A 520 -5.43 19.71 -16.97
N GLY A 521 -6.44 20.57 -17.13
CA GLY A 521 -7.86 20.22 -16.97
C GLY A 521 -8.47 20.11 -15.56
N CYS A 522 -7.74 19.69 -14.52
CA CYS A 522 -8.29 19.59 -13.16
C CYS A 522 -8.06 20.84 -12.30
N LEU A 523 -8.99 21.11 -11.40
CA LEU A 523 -8.95 22.25 -10.50
C LEU A 523 -8.44 21.82 -9.11
N LEU A 524 -8.00 22.81 -8.32
CA LEU A 524 -7.62 22.61 -6.91
C LEU A 524 -8.71 21.87 -6.13
N GLU A 525 -9.98 22.19 -6.39
CA GLU A 525 -11.12 21.54 -5.74
C GLU A 525 -11.30 20.07 -6.14
N ASP A 526 -10.89 19.68 -7.35
CA ASP A 526 -10.90 18.28 -7.78
C ASP A 526 -9.88 17.46 -6.97
N ILE A 527 -8.68 18.02 -6.75
CA ILE A 527 -7.63 17.43 -5.91
C ILE A 527 -8.09 17.37 -4.44
N MET A 528 -8.67 18.46 -3.91
CA MET A 528 -9.23 18.47 -2.55
C MET A 528 -10.32 17.41 -2.36
N LEU A 529 -11.17 17.20 -3.37
CA LEU A 529 -12.22 16.18 -3.31
C LEU A 529 -11.64 14.76 -3.29
N GLU A 530 -10.57 14.51 -4.05
CA GLU A 530 -9.87 13.24 -4.03
C GLU A 530 -9.19 12.99 -2.68
N MET A 531 -8.52 14.01 -2.12
CA MET A 531 -7.97 13.96 -0.75
C MET A 531 -9.07 13.64 0.27
N ASP A 532 -10.25 14.27 0.16
CA ASP A 532 -11.39 13.97 1.05
C ASP A 532 -11.83 12.52 0.91
N ARG A 533 -11.95 12.00 -0.31
CA ARG A 533 -12.37 10.62 -0.56
C ARG A 533 -11.44 9.64 0.13
N ILE A 534 -10.13 9.82 0.02
CA ILE A 534 -9.13 8.84 0.49
C ILE A 534 -8.76 8.99 1.97
N ILE A 535 -8.91 10.17 2.58
CA ILE A 535 -8.63 10.37 4.01
C ILE A 535 -9.76 9.81 4.90
N ARG A 536 -9.37 9.19 6.01
CA ARG A 536 -10.30 8.68 7.02
C ARG A 536 -10.96 9.80 7.81
N PRO A 537 -12.17 9.57 8.37
CA PRO A 537 -12.71 10.45 9.41
C PRO A 537 -11.69 10.63 10.55
N GLN A 538 -11.51 11.86 11.01
CA GLN A 538 -10.47 12.30 11.96
C GLN A 538 -9.02 12.21 11.48
N GLY A 539 -8.77 11.77 10.23
CA GLY A 539 -7.46 11.77 9.62
C GLY A 539 -6.94 13.18 9.33
N PHE A 540 -5.64 13.28 9.16
CA PHE A 540 -4.92 14.53 8.95
C PHE A 540 -4.58 14.75 7.48
N VAL A 541 -4.66 16.00 7.06
CA VAL A 541 -4.20 16.47 5.75
C VAL A 541 -3.21 17.60 6.00
N ILE A 542 -1.94 17.42 5.66
CA ILE A 542 -0.89 18.43 5.83
C ILE A 542 -0.53 18.97 4.45
N ILE A 543 -0.63 20.29 4.28
CA ILE A 543 -0.42 20.96 2.99
C ILE A 543 0.62 22.06 3.14
N ARG A 544 1.71 21.92 2.38
CA ARG A 544 2.68 22.98 2.06
C ARG A 544 2.50 23.36 0.60
N ASP A 545 2.26 24.63 0.33
CA ASP A 545 2.11 25.13 -1.03
C ASP A 545 2.24 26.67 -1.04
N GLU A 546 2.10 27.29 -2.20
CA GLU A 546 2.13 28.75 -2.33
C GLU A 546 1.08 29.46 -1.44
N GLU A 547 1.38 30.69 -1.01
CA GLU A 547 0.49 31.45 -0.12
C GLU A 547 -0.92 31.66 -0.71
N SER A 548 -1.00 31.91 -2.02
CA SER A 548 -2.26 32.09 -2.74
C SER A 548 -3.13 30.81 -2.68
N ILE A 549 -2.50 29.65 -2.82
CA ILE A 549 -3.12 28.32 -2.76
C ILE A 549 -3.55 27.99 -1.34
N THR A 550 -2.65 28.11 -0.37
CA THR A 550 -2.97 27.80 1.03
C THR A 550 -4.07 28.72 1.57
N SER A 551 -4.10 30.00 1.18
CA SER A 551 -5.20 30.91 1.50
C SER A 551 -6.53 30.42 0.93
N ARG A 552 -6.57 30.03 -0.36
CA ARG A 552 -7.78 29.48 -0.99
C ARG A 552 -8.24 28.17 -0.35
N ILE A 553 -7.32 27.27 -0.02
CA ILE A 553 -7.65 25.99 0.65
C ILE A 553 -8.24 26.25 2.04
N ARG A 554 -7.67 27.19 2.80
CA ARG A 554 -8.20 27.56 4.13
C ARG A 554 -9.65 28.02 4.05
N ASP A 555 -10.02 28.75 3.00
CA ASP A 555 -11.39 29.24 2.81
C ASP A 555 -12.36 28.13 2.34
N LEU A 556 -11.86 27.16 1.58
CA LEU A 556 -12.66 26.06 1.03
C LEU A 556 -12.80 24.87 1.98
N ALA A 557 -11.77 24.53 2.75
CA ALA A 557 -11.69 23.33 3.58
C ALA A 557 -12.90 23.16 4.54
N PRO A 558 -13.45 24.22 5.18
CA PRO A 558 -14.68 24.10 5.96
C PRO A 558 -15.89 23.59 5.16
N LYS A 559 -15.98 23.88 3.86
CA LYS A 559 -17.03 23.40 2.96
C LYS A 559 -16.90 21.89 2.64
N PHE A 560 -15.69 21.35 2.78
CA PHE A 560 -15.39 19.91 2.74
C PHE A 560 -15.53 19.23 4.12
N LEU A 561 -16.03 19.95 5.13
CA LEU A 561 -16.12 19.47 6.52
C LEU A 561 -14.76 19.18 7.16
N TRP A 562 -13.74 19.97 6.81
CA TRP A 562 -12.43 19.91 7.43
C TRP A 562 -12.26 21.03 8.45
N GLU A 563 -11.56 20.73 9.54
CA GLU A 563 -11.07 21.69 10.51
C GLU A 563 -9.65 22.09 10.13
N VAL A 564 -9.36 23.40 10.08
CA VAL A 564 -8.07 23.90 9.61
C VAL A 564 -7.33 24.57 10.76
N GLN A 565 -6.08 24.18 10.95
CA GLN A 565 -5.11 24.88 11.77
C GLN A 565 -3.97 25.38 10.87
N THR A 566 -3.47 26.57 11.16
CA THR A 566 -2.40 27.20 10.38
C THR A 566 -1.17 27.34 11.26
N HIS A 567 -0.03 26.88 10.76
CA HIS A 567 1.25 26.98 11.43
C HIS A 567 2.28 27.62 10.51
N GLN A 568 3.18 28.40 11.09
CA GLN A 568 4.34 28.95 10.39
C GLN A 568 5.51 28.00 10.60
N LEU A 569 6.04 27.42 9.52
CA LEU A 569 7.19 26.51 9.56
C LEU A 569 8.21 26.95 8.52
N GLU A 570 9.45 26.50 8.67
CA GLU A 570 10.49 26.77 7.69
C GLU A 570 10.30 25.88 6.46
N ASN A 571 10.63 26.43 5.29
CA ASN A 571 10.74 25.71 4.02
C ASN A 571 12.20 25.30 3.74
N LYS A 572 12.44 24.62 2.62
CA LYS A 572 13.79 24.14 2.24
C LYS A 572 14.85 25.26 2.08
N TYR A 573 14.42 26.52 1.98
CA TYR A 573 15.28 27.70 1.86
C TYR A 573 15.38 28.50 3.17
N ASN A 574 15.02 27.90 4.31
CA ASN A 574 14.96 28.53 5.64
C ASN A 574 14.10 29.80 5.68
N LYS A 575 13.11 29.90 4.79
CA LYS A 575 12.10 30.96 4.82
C LYS A 575 10.87 30.42 5.52
N THR A 576 10.25 31.27 6.34
CA THR A 576 8.98 30.93 6.97
C THR A 576 7.88 30.88 5.91
N GLU A 577 7.12 29.78 5.91
CA GLU A 577 5.94 29.57 5.07
C GLU A 577 4.75 29.11 5.90
N THR A 578 3.56 29.33 5.34
CA THR A 578 2.31 28.90 5.94
C THR A 578 2.04 27.44 5.59
N VAL A 579 1.89 26.61 6.63
CA VAL A 579 1.54 25.19 6.51
C VAL A 579 0.16 24.95 7.10
N LEU A 580 -0.71 24.29 6.34
CA LEU A 580 -2.05 23.94 6.79
C LEU A 580 -2.06 22.54 7.37
N PHE A 581 -2.63 22.42 8.56
CA PHE A 581 -2.98 21.17 9.22
C PHE A 581 -4.49 21.06 9.22
N CYS A 582 -5.02 20.31 8.26
CA CYS A 582 -6.44 20.05 8.15
C CYS A 582 -6.79 18.73 8.81
N ARG A 583 -7.96 18.64 9.45
CA ARG A 583 -8.48 17.41 10.04
C ARG A 583 -9.91 17.16 9.56
N LYS A 584 -10.14 16.00 8.95
CA LYS A 584 -11.48 15.64 8.45
C LYS A 584 -12.42 15.37 9.61
N ARG A 585 -13.59 16.02 9.65
CA ARG A 585 -14.59 15.75 10.69
C ARG A 585 -15.17 14.34 10.56
N PHE A 586 -15.56 13.76 11.68
CA PHE A 586 -16.33 12.52 11.66
C PHE A 586 -17.83 12.82 11.66
N TRP A 587 -18.46 12.53 10.52
CA TRP A 587 -19.88 12.75 10.26
C TRP A 587 -20.51 11.46 9.69
N ALA A 588 -21.84 11.35 9.75
CA ALA A 588 -22.61 10.25 9.16
C ALA A 588 -23.97 10.77 8.64
N ILE A 589 -24.54 10.07 7.67
CA ILE A 589 -25.94 10.28 7.26
C ILE A 589 -26.83 9.64 8.33
N ILE A 590 -27.71 10.43 8.94
CA ILE A 590 -28.67 9.99 9.98
C ILE A 590 -29.95 9.48 9.33
#